data_AF-A0A4Q6BEE1-F1
#
_entry.id   AF-A0A4Q6BEE1-F1
#
_cell.length_a   1.000
_cell.length_b   1.000
_cell.length_c   1.000
_cell.angle_alpha   90.00
_cell.angle_beta   90.00
_cell.angle_gamma   90.00
#
_symmetry.space_group_name_H-M   'P 1'
#
loop_
_entity.id
_entity.type
_entity.pdbx_description
1 polymer ?
#
loop_
_entity_poly.entity_id
_entity_poly.type
_entity_poly.pdbx_seq_one_letter_code
_entity_poly.pdbx_strand_id
1 'polypeptide(L)'
;FYFNQKDKAPSGKPSLAVTAATNPAPPYFQQLQKKASDARQYARQNGLSTEVAFQLDMRLPSGRNRFFVYDFVQDTISAAALVSHGSCNTAFQPEPVFSNEPGGGCSSLGRYRIGDAYMGSFGKAYKLHGLDSSNSNAYQRYIVLHGYSAVPEKETAPFPIVNSLGCPMITYAFLDQLSALIEEQEKPVLLWMYQ
;
A
#
# COMPACT_ATOMS: atom_id res chain seq x y z
N PHE A 1 22.67 68.24 -27.45
CA PHE A 1 23.96 67.77 -28.01
C PHE A 1 24.16 66.31 -27.60
N TYR A 2 24.23 65.44 -28.63
CA TYR A 2 24.90 64.13 -28.74
C TYR A 2 24.86 63.05 -27.63
N PHE A 3 24.19 61.93 -27.98
CA PHE A 3 24.58 60.50 -27.94
C PHE A 3 25.66 59.99 -26.96
N ASN A 4 25.41 58.85 -26.28
CA ASN A 4 25.86 57.54 -26.82
C ASN A 4 25.22 56.31 -26.14
N GLN A 5 25.10 55.24 -26.94
CA GLN A 5 24.53 53.92 -26.66
C GLN A 5 25.38 53.07 -25.70
N LYS A 6 24.73 52.17 -24.94
CA LYS A 6 25.28 50.85 -24.58
C LYS A 6 24.19 49.78 -24.62
N ASP A 7 24.55 48.68 -25.25
CA ASP A 7 23.78 47.48 -25.55
C ASP A 7 23.46 46.57 -24.35
N LYS A 8 22.60 45.57 -24.65
CA LYS A 8 22.32 44.28 -24.00
C LYS A 8 21.24 44.29 -22.90
N ALA A 9 20.31 43.33 -22.82
CA ALA A 9 20.16 42.02 -23.46
C ALA A 9 18.67 41.61 -23.46
N PRO A 10 18.25 40.66 -24.32
CA PRO A 10 16.87 40.18 -24.38
C PRO A 10 16.44 39.43 -23.13
N SER A 11 15.20 39.67 -22.71
CA SER A 11 14.49 39.03 -21.59
C SER A 11 14.09 37.58 -21.94
N GLY A 12 15.07 36.67 -21.90
CA GLY A 12 14.80 35.23 -21.84
C GLY A 12 14.53 34.81 -20.39
N LYS A 13 13.34 34.28 -20.10
CA LYS A 13 13.08 33.58 -18.83
C LYS A 13 14.05 32.38 -18.72
N PRO A 14 14.79 32.20 -17.62
CA PRO A 14 15.57 30.99 -17.45
C PRO A 14 14.62 29.80 -17.28
N SER A 15 14.65 28.91 -18.26
CA SER A 15 14.10 27.56 -18.16
C SER A 15 14.95 26.78 -17.16
N LEU A 16 14.40 26.52 -15.98
CA LEU A 16 15.00 25.59 -15.03
C LEU A 16 14.64 24.18 -15.50
N ALA A 17 15.54 23.58 -16.28
CA ALA A 17 15.56 22.15 -16.47
C ALA A 17 15.76 21.51 -15.08
N VAL A 18 14.71 20.91 -14.54
CA VAL A 18 14.79 20.06 -13.35
C VAL A 18 15.49 18.78 -13.78
N THR A 19 16.78 18.70 -13.50
CA THR A 19 17.54 17.45 -13.58
C THR A 19 16.97 16.48 -12.56
N ALA A 20 16.35 15.39 -13.03
CA ALA A 20 15.93 14.29 -12.19
C ALA A 20 17.15 13.71 -11.45
N ALA A 21 17.16 13.82 -10.13
CA ALA A 21 18.13 13.12 -9.30
C ALA A 21 17.86 11.61 -9.42
N THR A 22 18.71 10.91 -10.15
CA THR A 22 18.64 9.46 -10.34
C THR A 22 19.18 8.76 -9.10
N ASN A 23 18.42 8.77 -7.99
CA ASN A 23 18.64 7.80 -6.93
C ASN A 23 18.29 6.42 -7.49
N PRO A 24 19.16 5.39 -7.33
CA PRO A 24 18.80 4.05 -7.75
C PRO A 24 17.57 3.61 -6.97
N ALA A 25 16.60 3.03 -7.68
CA ALA A 25 15.39 2.51 -7.06
C ALA A 25 15.77 1.50 -5.95
N PRO A 26 15.02 1.44 -4.84
CA PRO A 26 15.30 0.47 -3.78
C PRO A 26 15.40 -0.96 -4.32
N PRO A 27 16.22 -1.85 -3.74
CA PRO A 27 16.43 -3.21 -4.25
C PRO A 27 15.14 -4.04 -4.43
N TYR A 28 14.08 -3.71 -3.69
CA TYR A 28 12.78 -4.38 -3.76
C TYR A 28 11.85 -3.83 -4.86
N PHE A 29 12.21 -2.71 -5.52
CA PHE A 29 11.37 -2.04 -6.52
C PHE A 29 11.08 -2.92 -7.74
N GLN A 30 12.08 -3.65 -8.24
CA GLN A 30 11.87 -4.59 -9.36
C GLN A 30 10.87 -5.69 -9.02
N GLN A 31 10.87 -6.18 -7.76
CA GLN A 31 9.86 -7.14 -7.33
C GLN A 31 8.48 -6.50 -7.32
N LEU A 32 8.34 -5.27 -6.81
CA LEU A 32 7.05 -4.56 -6.77
C LEU A 32 6.47 -4.36 -8.17
N GLN A 33 7.30 -4.02 -9.16
CA GLN A 33 6.88 -3.88 -10.55
C GLN A 33 6.46 -5.22 -11.16
N LYS A 34 7.25 -6.29 -10.94
CA LYS A 34 6.87 -7.63 -11.40
C LYS A 34 5.52 -8.04 -10.80
N LYS A 35 5.37 -7.84 -9.50
CA LYS A 35 4.16 -8.20 -8.77
C LYS A 35 2.96 -7.34 -9.18
N ALA A 36 3.18 -6.07 -9.51
CA ALA A 36 2.17 -5.20 -10.11
C ALA A 36 1.70 -5.71 -11.48
N SER A 37 2.62 -6.15 -12.35
CA SER A 37 2.26 -6.75 -13.63
C SER A 37 1.37 -8.00 -13.46
N ASP A 38 1.78 -8.90 -12.55
CA ASP A 38 1.01 -10.10 -12.19
C ASP A 38 -0.38 -9.71 -11.63
N ALA A 39 -0.44 -8.68 -10.78
CA ALA A 39 -1.66 -8.16 -10.18
C ALA A 39 -2.62 -7.59 -11.24
N ARG A 40 -2.10 -6.81 -12.19
CA ARG A 40 -2.88 -6.21 -13.28
C ARG A 40 -3.47 -7.27 -14.20
N GLN A 41 -2.69 -8.30 -14.52
CA GLN A 41 -3.18 -9.44 -15.31
C GLN A 41 -4.33 -10.15 -14.59
N TYR A 42 -4.15 -10.45 -13.30
CA TYR A 42 -5.20 -11.08 -12.51
C TYR A 42 -6.46 -10.21 -12.42
N ALA A 43 -6.30 -8.90 -12.19
CA ALA A 43 -7.40 -7.97 -12.10
C ALA A 43 -8.25 -7.92 -13.38
N ARG A 44 -7.60 -7.88 -14.55
CA ARG A 44 -8.27 -7.95 -15.86
C ARG A 44 -9.12 -9.20 -16.01
N GLN A 45 -8.61 -10.35 -15.57
CA GLN A 45 -9.27 -11.65 -15.72
C GLN A 45 -10.43 -11.86 -14.74
N ASN A 46 -10.44 -11.14 -13.60
CA ASN A 46 -11.37 -11.37 -12.50
C ASN A 46 -12.30 -10.18 -12.22
N GLY A 47 -12.38 -9.21 -13.15
CA GLY A 47 -13.30 -8.08 -13.02
C GLY A 47 -12.96 -7.11 -11.88
N LEU A 48 -11.68 -6.96 -11.56
CA LEU A 48 -11.18 -6.00 -10.55
C LEU A 48 -10.66 -4.73 -11.23
N SER A 49 -10.37 -3.68 -10.45
CA SER A 49 -9.77 -2.45 -10.99
C SER A 49 -8.43 -2.75 -11.67
N THR A 50 -8.24 -2.16 -12.85
CA THR A 50 -7.00 -2.22 -13.62
C THR A 50 -6.28 -0.88 -13.67
N GLU A 51 -6.70 0.05 -12.81
CA GLU A 51 -6.09 1.38 -12.62
C GLU A 51 -5.22 1.42 -11.36
N VAL A 52 -5.63 0.72 -10.29
CA VAL A 52 -4.90 0.68 -9.03
C VAL A 52 -4.92 -0.72 -8.39
N ALA A 53 -3.83 -1.07 -7.71
CA ALA A 53 -3.78 -2.21 -6.79
C ALA A 53 -2.94 -1.90 -5.55
N PHE A 54 -3.23 -2.59 -4.45
CA PHE A 54 -2.48 -2.49 -3.21
C PHE A 54 -1.60 -3.71 -3.01
N GLN A 55 -0.34 -3.50 -2.66
CA GLN A 55 0.67 -4.55 -2.52
C GLN A 55 1.25 -4.51 -1.11
N LEU A 56 1.15 -5.62 -0.37
CA LEU A 56 1.73 -5.77 0.96
C LEU A 56 2.89 -6.76 0.87
N ASP A 57 4.12 -6.25 0.90
CA ASP A 57 5.36 -7.01 0.80
C ASP A 57 5.87 -7.42 2.18
N MET A 58 5.42 -8.58 2.65
CA MET A 58 5.68 -9.05 4.01
C MET A 58 7.10 -9.62 4.19
N ARG A 59 7.95 -9.61 3.16
CA ARG A 59 9.39 -9.83 3.30
C ARG A 59 10.08 -8.68 4.01
N LEU A 60 9.47 -7.48 3.94
CA LEU A 60 9.99 -6.30 4.62
C LEU A 60 9.53 -6.29 6.09
N PRO A 61 10.43 -5.92 7.02
CA PRO A 61 10.09 -5.85 8.44
C PRO A 61 9.02 -4.79 8.69
N SER A 62 8.24 -4.96 9.77
CA SER A 62 7.06 -4.13 10.04
C SER A 62 7.35 -2.66 10.31
N GLY A 63 8.58 -2.34 10.71
CA GLY A 63 9.08 -0.96 10.85
C GLY A 63 9.51 -0.29 9.54
N ARG A 64 9.41 -0.95 8.39
CA ARG A 64 9.65 -0.37 7.05
C ARG A 64 8.36 -0.27 6.25
N ASN A 65 8.32 0.69 5.34
CA ASN A 65 7.23 0.82 4.38
C ASN A 65 7.13 -0.48 3.59
N ARG A 66 5.97 -1.12 3.73
CA ARG A 66 5.69 -2.43 3.14
C ARG A 66 4.26 -2.59 2.63
N PHE A 67 3.45 -1.55 2.77
CA PHE A 67 2.23 -1.36 2.00
C PHE A 67 2.55 -0.39 0.86
N PHE A 68 2.21 -0.75 -0.36
CA PHE A 68 2.42 0.07 -1.55
C PHE A 68 1.13 0.21 -2.34
N VAL A 69 0.81 1.43 -2.74
CA VAL A 69 -0.23 1.72 -3.75
C VAL A 69 0.45 1.76 -5.10
N TYR A 70 0.05 0.87 -6.00
CA TYR A 70 0.55 0.84 -7.36
C TYR A 70 -0.48 1.41 -8.31
N ASP A 71 -0.09 2.47 -9.02
CA ASP A 71 -0.85 3.10 -10.09
C ASP A 71 -0.48 2.41 -11.41
N PHE A 72 -1.43 1.69 -12.01
CA PHE A 72 -1.25 0.97 -13.27
C PHE A 72 -1.34 1.87 -14.51
N VAL A 73 -1.84 3.10 -14.36
CA VAL A 73 -1.93 4.09 -15.44
C VAL A 73 -0.58 4.77 -15.60
N GLN A 74 0.01 5.21 -14.49
CA GLN A 74 1.34 5.84 -14.45
C GLN A 74 2.49 4.84 -14.35
N ASP A 75 2.19 3.56 -14.11
CA ASP A 75 3.15 2.47 -13.91
C ASP A 75 4.17 2.78 -12.80
N THR A 76 3.67 3.25 -11.66
CA THR A 76 4.51 3.71 -10.54
C THR A 76 3.89 3.39 -9.19
N ILE A 77 4.70 3.46 -8.14
CA ILE A 77 4.23 3.44 -6.76
C ILE A 77 3.82 4.87 -6.40
N SER A 78 2.53 5.12 -6.20
CA SER A 78 2.01 6.45 -5.87
C SER A 78 2.00 6.75 -4.38
N ALA A 79 2.00 5.72 -3.53
CA ALA A 79 2.10 5.88 -2.09
C ALA A 79 2.68 4.64 -1.39
N ALA A 80 3.26 4.83 -0.21
CA ALA A 80 3.77 3.76 0.63
C ALA A 80 3.54 4.05 2.12
N ALA A 81 3.35 3.00 2.93
CA ALA A 81 3.15 3.12 4.37
C ALA A 81 3.62 1.89 5.14
N LEU A 82 3.70 2.06 6.47
CA LEU A 82 3.79 0.97 7.42
C LEU A 82 2.44 0.22 7.49
N VAL A 83 2.51 -1.09 7.69
CA VAL A 83 1.32 -1.92 7.93
C VAL A 83 1.63 -3.04 8.92
N SER A 84 0.78 -3.20 9.93
CA SER A 84 0.89 -4.26 10.95
C SER A 84 0.53 -5.65 10.39
N HIS A 85 0.95 -6.70 11.08
CA HIS A 85 0.51 -8.08 10.85
C HIS A 85 -0.04 -8.71 12.13
N GLY A 86 -0.72 -9.85 11.98
CA GLY A 86 -1.28 -10.61 13.09
C GLY A 86 -0.23 -11.21 14.04
N SER A 87 -0.52 -11.20 15.34
CA SER A 87 0.30 -11.78 16.41
C SER A 87 0.19 -13.30 16.51
N CYS A 88 -0.70 -13.94 15.75
CA CYS A 88 -0.99 -15.37 15.91
C CYS A 88 -1.39 -15.75 17.36
N ASN A 89 -2.13 -14.85 18.03
CA ASN A 89 -2.55 -14.98 19.43
C ASN A 89 -1.39 -15.11 20.44
N THR A 90 -0.18 -14.69 20.08
CA THR A 90 0.92 -14.53 21.04
C THR A 90 0.94 -13.10 21.60
N ALA A 91 1.78 -12.86 22.62
CA ALA A 91 1.94 -11.53 23.19
C ALA A 91 2.50 -10.52 22.17
N PHE A 92 3.40 -10.97 21.29
CA PHE A 92 4.01 -10.17 20.23
C PHE A 92 4.67 -11.08 19.19
N GLN A 93 4.64 -10.68 17.91
CA GLN A 93 5.34 -11.31 16.81
C GLN A 93 6.17 -10.25 16.05
N PRO A 94 7.51 -10.30 16.12
CA PRO A 94 8.36 -9.38 15.37
C PRO A 94 8.34 -9.69 13.87
N GLU A 95 8.40 -10.98 13.52
CA GLU A 95 8.36 -11.48 12.16
C GLU A 95 6.99 -12.11 11.88
N PRO A 96 6.40 -11.87 10.69
CA PRO A 96 5.07 -12.36 10.39
C PRO A 96 5.04 -13.89 10.28
N VAL A 97 4.04 -14.50 10.92
CA VAL A 97 3.62 -15.88 10.68
C VAL A 97 2.25 -15.85 10.02
N PHE A 98 2.01 -16.74 9.07
CA PHE A 98 0.80 -16.76 8.28
C PHE A 98 -0.01 -18.03 8.52
N SER A 99 -1.32 -17.86 8.66
CA SER A 99 -2.27 -18.97 8.76
C SER A 99 -3.63 -18.51 8.26
N ASN A 100 -4.38 -19.43 7.66
CA ASN A 100 -5.78 -19.24 7.26
C ASN A 100 -6.76 -19.80 8.30
N GLU A 101 -6.26 -20.30 9.44
CA GLU A 101 -7.08 -20.96 10.44
C GLU A 101 -8.04 -19.96 11.13
N PRO A 102 -9.34 -20.29 11.21
CA PRO A 102 -10.30 -19.50 11.96
C PRO A 102 -9.87 -19.31 13.42
N GLY A 103 -9.95 -18.07 13.92
CA GLY A 103 -9.55 -17.73 15.28
C GLY A 103 -8.03 -17.70 15.55
N GLY A 104 -7.18 -18.04 14.58
CA GLY A 104 -5.73 -18.19 14.79
C GLY A 104 -4.93 -16.89 14.95
N GLY A 105 -5.54 -15.70 14.83
CA GLY A 105 -4.88 -14.41 15.05
C GLY A 105 -3.75 -14.04 14.06
N CYS A 106 -3.38 -14.93 13.13
CA CYS A 106 -2.36 -14.69 12.11
C CYS A 106 -2.94 -13.94 10.91
N SER A 107 -2.09 -13.18 10.21
CA SER A 107 -2.44 -12.73 8.86
C SER A 107 -2.44 -13.90 7.87
N SER A 108 -3.03 -13.72 6.69
CA SER A 108 -3.05 -14.74 5.64
C SER A 108 -2.44 -14.19 4.35
N LEU A 109 -1.63 -14.97 3.65
CA LEU A 109 -1.10 -14.56 2.35
C LEU A 109 -2.12 -14.77 1.25
N GLY A 110 -2.02 -14.00 0.18
CA GLY A 110 -2.83 -14.14 -1.02
C GLY A 110 -3.47 -12.84 -1.47
N ARG A 111 -4.32 -12.98 -2.49
CA ARG A 111 -5.10 -11.93 -3.12
C ARG A 111 -6.42 -11.74 -2.39
N TYR A 112 -6.80 -10.49 -2.22
CA TYR A 112 -8.01 -10.06 -1.57
C TYR A 112 -8.77 -9.13 -2.49
N ARG A 113 -10.08 -9.33 -2.57
CA ARG A 113 -10.98 -8.30 -3.08
C ARG A 113 -11.37 -7.40 -1.91
N ILE A 114 -11.07 -6.11 -2.04
CA ILE A 114 -11.57 -5.11 -1.09
C ILE A 114 -13.08 -4.98 -1.32
N GLY A 115 -13.85 -5.26 -0.26
CA GLY A 115 -15.31 -5.15 -0.25
C GLY A 115 -15.78 -3.81 0.29
N ASP A 116 -17.04 -3.78 0.73
CA ASP A 116 -17.66 -2.54 1.20
C ASP A 116 -17.00 -1.99 2.48
N ALA A 117 -17.03 -0.66 2.58
CA ALA A 117 -16.70 0.03 3.82
C ALA A 117 -17.79 -0.21 4.87
N TYR A 118 -17.38 -0.24 6.13
CA TYR A 118 -18.27 -0.21 7.28
C TYR A 118 -17.62 0.55 8.44
N MET A 119 -18.41 0.90 9.45
CA MET A 119 -17.91 1.49 10.69
C MET A 119 -17.75 0.41 11.75
N GLY A 120 -16.51 0.12 12.12
CA GLY A 120 -16.14 -0.81 13.20
C GLY A 120 -15.68 -0.09 14.46
N SER A 121 -15.16 -0.85 15.43
CA SER A 121 -14.67 -0.30 16.71
C SER A 121 -13.48 0.66 16.58
N PHE A 122 -12.76 0.60 15.46
CA PHE A 122 -11.64 1.50 15.14
C PHE A 122 -12.01 2.50 14.04
N GLY A 123 -13.30 2.77 13.81
CA GLY A 123 -13.76 3.67 12.75
C GLY A 123 -13.95 2.96 11.41
N LYS A 124 -13.76 3.70 10.31
CA LYS A 124 -13.94 3.17 8.95
C LYS A 124 -13.01 1.99 8.71
N ALA A 125 -13.54 0.95 8.09
CA ALA A 125 -12.79 -0.25 7.71
C ALA A 125 -13.38 -0.87 6.45
N TYR A 126 -12.56 -1.59 5.68
CA TYR A 126 -12.99 -2.31 4.48
C TYR A 126 -12.91 -3.81 4.69
N LYS A 127 -13.99 -4.52 4.38
CA LYS A 127 -14.00 -5.98 4.47
C LYS A 127 -13.07 -6.60 3.44
N LEU A 128 -12.27 -7.59 3.83
CA LEU A 128 -11.40 -8.29 2.90
C LEU A 128 -11.97 -9.68 2.57
N HIS A 129 -12.20 -9.91 1.28
CA HIS A 129 -12.62 -11.22 0.77
C HIS A 129 -11.41 -11.94 0.17
N GLY A 130 -11.03 -13.08 0.76
CA GLY A 130 -9.95 -13.90 0.23
C GLY A 130 -10.30 -14.50 -1.13
N LEU A 131 -9.36 -14.44 -2.07
CA LEU A 131 -9.50 -14.97 -3.42
C LEU A 131 -8.61 -16.20 -3.68
N ASP A 132 -7.76 -16.54 -2.71
CA ASP A 132 -6.83 -17.67 -2.77
C ASP A 132 -7.14 -18.68 -1.65
N SER A 133 -6.74 -19.95 -1.83
CA SER A 133 -6.91 -20.99 -0.81
C SER A 133 -6.19 -20.67 0.50
N SER A 134 -5.10 -19.89 0.43
CA SER A 134 -4.32 -19.45 1.58
C SER A 134 -4.98 -18.35 2.40
N ASN A 135 -6.04 -17.71 1.91
CA ASN A 135 -6.79 -16.67 2.63
C ASN A 135 -8.31 -16.81 2.50
N SER A 136 -8.82 -17.96 2.05
CA SER A 136 -10.24 -18.20 1.78
C SER A 136 -11.16 -17.94 2.98
N ASN A 137 -10.65 -18.03 4.21
CA ASN A 137 -11.44 -17.77 5.42
C ASN A 137 -11.43 -16.30 5.84
N ALA A 138 -10.74 -15.39 5.13
CA ALA A 138 -10.54 -14.00 5.56
C ALA A 138 -11.84 -13.28 5.92
N TYR A 139 -12.88 -13.41 5.09
CA TYR A 139 -14.17 -12.78 5.35
C TYR A 139 -14.86 -13.36 6.60
N GLN A 140 -14.87 -14.69 6.73
CA GLN A 140 -15.47 -15.40 7.88
C GLN A 140 -14.73 -15.10 9.19
N ARG A 141 -13.42 -14.81 9.09
CA ARG A 141 -12.55 -14.43 10.19
C ARG A 141 -12.63 -12.94 10.55
N TYR A 142 -13.51 -12.18 9.91
CA TYR A 142 -13.63 -10.73 10.09
C TYR A 142 -12.30 -9.99 9.85
N ILE A 143 -11.50 -10.46 8.87
CA ILE A 143 -10.29 -9.77 8.46
C ILE A 143 -10.68 -8.54 7.63
N VAL A 144 -10.21 -7.38 8.05
CA VAL A 144 -10.54 -6.07 7.46
C VAL A 144 -9.30 -5.20 7.33
N LEU A 145 -9.27 -4.31 6.34
CA LEU A 145 -8.29 -3.24 6.25
C LEU A 145 -8.80 -2.04 7.05
N HIS A 146 -8.06 -1.61 8.06
CA HIS A 146 -8.50 -0.51 8.93
C HIS A 146 -7.34 0.32 9.48
N GLY A 147 -7.70 1.51 9.97
CA GLY A 147 -6.78 2.40 10.66
C GLY A 147 -6.62 2.00 12.12
N TYR A 148 -5.45 2.31 12.69
CA TYR A 148 -5.18 2.16 14.11
C TYR A 148 -4.16 3.21 14.58
N SER A 149 -4.46 3.89 15.69
CA SER A 149 -3.66 5.03 16.19
C SER A 149 -2.25 4.67 16.62
N ALA A 150 -2.00 3.40 16.98
CA ALA A 150 -0.68 2.94 17.39
C ALA A 150 0.24 2.56 16.21
N VAL A 151 -0.24 2.62 14.97
CA VAL A 151 0.62 2.48 13.78
C VAL A 151 1.35 3.81 13.56
N PRO A 152 2.70 3.84 13.53
CA PRO A 152 3.45 5.07 13.29
C PRO A 152 3.29 5.58 11.86
N GLU A 153 3.36 6.90 11.67
CA GLU A 153 3.34 7.53 10.34
C GLU A 153 4.67 7.40 9.58
N LYS A 154 5.77 7.20 10.30
CA LYS A 154 7.13 7.13 9.74
C LYS A 154 7.78 5.80 10.07
N GLU A 155 8.68 5.35 9.20
CA GLU A 155 9.47 4.14 9.44
C GLU A 155 10.15 4.16 10.81
N THR A 156 10.07 3.02 11.50
CA THR A 156 10.64 2.79 12.83
C THR A 156 11.78 1.77 12.81
N ALA A 157 12.14 1.27 11.63
CA ALA A 157 13.21 0.29 11.46
C ALA A 157 14.51 0.74 12.17
N PRO A 158 15.21 -0.17 12.88
CA PRO A 158 14.97 -1.62 12.91
C PRO A 158 13.89 -2.08 13.90
N PHE A 159 13.18 -1.18 14.58
CA PHE A 159 12.17 -1.55 15.56
C PHE A 159 10.85 -1.97 14.88
N PRO A 160 10.21 -3.06 15.32
CA PRO A 160 8.91 -3.48 14.79
C PRO A 160 7.79 -2.57 15.30
N ILE A 161 6.65 -2.59 14.61
CA ILE A 161 5.43 -1.90 15.04
C ILE A 161 4.44 -2.87 15.70
N VAL A 162 3.37 -2.31 16.26
CA VAL A 162 2.27 -3.06 16.90
C VAL A 162 1.73 -4.19 16.02
N ASN A 163 1.34 -5.33 16.62
CA ASN A 163 0.64 -6.41 15.94
C ASN A 163 -0.89 -6.27 16.02
N SER A 164 -1.59 -6.94 15.11
CA SER A 164 -3.05 -7.12 15.13
C SER A 164 -3.43 -8.55 15.53
N LEU A 165 -4.71 -8.90 15.36
CA LEU A 165 -5.19 -10.30 15.37
C LEU A 165 -5.46 -10.83 13.94
N GLY A 166 -4.68 -10.36 12.97
CA GLY A 166 -4.67 -10.84 11.59
C GLY A 166 -4.96 -9.75 10.56
N CYS A 167 -5.68 -8.70 10.96
CA CYS A 167 -6.01 -7.56 10.11
C CYS A 167 -4.77 -6.73 9.72
N PRO A 168 -4.63 -6.29 8.46
CA PRO A 168 -3.69 -5.24 8.11
C PRO A 168 -4.15 -3.92 8.74
N MET A 169 -3.35 -3.40 9.67
CA MET A 169 -3.59 -2.10 10.30
C MET A 169 -2.62 -1.06 9.75
N ILE A 170 -3.15 0.10 9.38
CA ILE A 170 -2.41 1.25 8.86
C ILE A 170 -2.74 2.51 9.68
N THR A 171 -2.17 3.66 9.35
CA THR A 171 -2.60 4.93 9.97
C THR A 171 -3.97 5.36 9.46
N TYR A 172 -4.70 6.16 10.24
CA TYR A 172 -5.98 6.72 9.78
C TYR A 172 -5.82 7.60 8.54
N ALA A 173 -4.81 8.48 8.53
CA ALA A 173 -4.53 9.34 7.38
C ALA A 173 -4.26 8.54 6.10
N PHE A 174 -3.52 7.42 6.21
CA PHE A 174 -3.30 6.56 5.06
C PHE A 174 -4.58 5.83 4.64
N LEU A 175 -5.42 5.38 5.57
CA LEU A 175 -6.73 4.79 5.24
C LEU A 175 -7.65 5.79 4.53
N ASP A 176 -7.63 7.06 4.90
CA ASP A 176 -8.42 8.11 4.23
C ASP A 176 -7.95 8.30 2.79
N GLN A 177 -6.63 8.30 2.56
CA GLN A 177 -6.07 8.31 1.22
C GLN A 177 -6.49 7.07 0.40
N LEU A 178 -6.40 5.87 0.98
CA LEU A 178 -6.86 4.65 0.31
C LEU A 178 -8.37 4.67 0.04
N SER A 179 -9.14 5.26 0.93
CA SER A 179 -10.59 5.37 0.79
C SER A 179 -10.98 6.18 -0.44
N ALA A 180 -10.36 7.35 -0.62
CA ALA A 180 -10.58 8.19 -1.81
C ALA A 180 -10.24 7.41 -3.08
N LEU A 181 -9.10 6.72 -3.09
CA LEU A 181 -8.69 5.90 -4.23
C LEU A 181 -9.69 4.77 -4.52
N ILE A 182 -10.18 4.06 -3.50
CA ILE A 182 -11.15 2.97 -3.66
C ILE A 182 -12.49 3.51 -4.21
N GLU A 183 -12.94 4.65 -3.69
CA GLU A 183 -14.23 5.26 -4.05
C GLU A 183 -14.25 5.82 -5.48
N GLU A 184 -13.09 6.15 -6.05
CA GLU A 184 -12.95 6.54 -7.46
C GLU A 184 -13.08 5.35 -8.44
N GLN A 185 -12.97 4.11 -7.97
CA GLN A 185 -12.94 2.95 -8.86
C GLN A 185 -14.34 2.41 -9.18
N GLU A 186 -14.60 2.16 -10.45
CA GLU A 186 -15.83 1.47 -10.89
C GLU A 186 -15.85 -0.02 -10.49
N LYS A 187 -14.67 -0.61 -10.28
CA LYS A 187 -14.51 -2.04 -9.95
C LYS A 187 -13.75 -2.21 -8.63
N PRO A 188 -14.00 -3.29 -7.88
CA PRO A 188 -13.30 -3.54 -6.63
C PRO A 188 -11.78 -3.54 -6.78
N VAL A 189 -11.08 -2.92 -5.84
CA VAL A 189 -9.62 -2.87 -5.81
C VAL A 189 -9.05 -4.20 -5.33
N LEU A 190 -7.98 -4.64 -5.99
CA LEU A 190 -7.19 -5.80 -5.58
C LEU A 190 -6.17 -5.39 -4.51
N LEU A 191 -6.16 -6.12 -3.40
CA LEU A 191 -5.06 -6.09 -2.43
C LEU A 191 -4.32 -7.43 -2.48
N TRP A 192 -3.01 -7.42 -2.61
CA TRP A 192 -2.19 -8.64 -2.60
C TRP A 192 -1.18 -8.59 -1.46
N MET A 193 -1.35 -9.47 -0.48
CA MET A 193 -0.36 -9.73 0.57
C MET A 193 0.51 -10.93 0.18
N TYR A 194 1.83 -10.75 0.17
CA TYR A 194 2.77 -11.79 -0.23
C TYR A 194 4.05 -11.72 0.60
N GLN A 195 4.77 -12.84 0.62
CA GLN A 195 6.13 -12.97 1.14
C GLN A 195 6.95 -13.70 0.08
#